data_AF-A0A9E5DZR6-F1
#
_entry.id   AF-A0A9E5DZR6-F1
#
_cell.length_a   1.000
_cell.length_b   1.000
_cell.length_c   1.000
_cell.angle_alpha   90.00
_cell.angle_beta   90.00
_cell.angle_gamma   90.00
#
_symmetry.space_group_name_H-M   'P 1'
#
loop_
_entity.id
_entity.type
_entity.pdbx_description
1 polymer ?
#
loop_
_entity_poly.entity_id
_entity_poly.type
_entity_poly.pdbx_seq_one_letter_code
_entity_poly.pdbx_strand_id
1 'polypeptide(L)'
;MSAERPLPKMDLMQLMQRADLSDADFDEKWEKDAFAYRAILSALAHLFSPKANITSFEYTLDDQGKEAVGLGIVLELTEGEEDDSLALVADRELEASQRFREFLKRNVGLIPSNLRDKWIMDITNAVMQGGLIITRDEIRDLTSLEWENLTSDEIVPWGNGQSTFFDKWRAFQQLVREEITLRVQK
;
A
#
# COMPACT_ATOMS: atom_id res chain seq x y z
N MET A 1 18.49 -8.50 -26.21
CA MET A 1 18.09 -7.85 -24.94
C MET A 1 16.64 -8.23 -24.71
N SER A 2 16.36 -9.09 -23.73
CA SER A 2 14.98 -9.47 -23.42
C SER A 2 14.31 -8.28 -22.74
N ALA A 3 13.27 -7.72 -23.37
CA ALA A 3 12.38 -6.80 -22.69
C ALA A 3 11.76 -7.55 -21.50
N GLU A 4 11.98 -7.06 -20.28
CA GLU A 4 11.27 -7.52 -19.09
C GLU A 4 9.77 -7.43 -19.38
N ARG A 5 9.09 -8.58 -19.44
CA ARG A 5 7.65 -8.59 -19.72
C ARG A 5 6.94 -8.04 -18.48
N PRO A 6 6.03 -7.06 -18.63
CA PRO A 6 5.26 -6.56 -17.50
C PRO A 6 4.48 -7.70 -16.85
N LEU A 7 4.49 -7.74 -15.52
CA LEU A 7 3.76 -8.73 -14.73
C LEU A 7 2.26 -8.65 -15.07
N PRO A 8 1.55 -9.79 -15.20
CA PRO A 8 0.13 -9.77 -15.57
C PRO A 8 -0.69 -8.98 -14.53
N LYS A 9 -1.89 -8.48 -14.89
CA LYS A 9 -2.79 -7.83 -13.92
C LYS A 9 -3.35 -8.87 -12.94
N MET A 10 -3.60 -8.46 -11.70
CA MET A 10 -4.21 -9.28 -10.66
C MET A 10 -5.73 -9.11 -10.66
N ASP A 11 -6.48 -10.21 -10.57
CA ASP A 11 -7.94 -10.17 -10.45
C ASP A 11 -8.33 -10.03 -8.97
N LEU A 12 -8.33 -8.78 -8.49
CA LEU A 12 -8.67 -8.45 -7.10
C LEU A 12 -10.07 -8.95 -6.71
N MET A 13 -11.04 -8.90 -7.63
CA MET A 13 -12.39 -9.38 -7.35
C MET A 13 -12.40 -10.88 -7.05
N GLN A 14 -11.66 -11.67 -7.82
CA GLN A 14 -11.53 -13.10 -7.57
C GLN A 14 -10.86 -13.37 -6.21
N LEU A 15 -9.83 -12.61 -5.85
CA LEU A 15 -9.16 -12.76 -4.55
C LEU A 15 -10.08 -12.39 -3.38
N MET A 16 -10.87 -11.31 -3.51
CA MET A 16 -11.86 -10.92 -2.49
C MET A 16 -12.95 -11.98 -2.33
N GLN A 17 -13.47 -12.53 -3.43
CA GLN A 17 -14.44 -13.62 -3.40
C GLN A 17 -13.88 -14.87 -2.69
N ARG A 18 -12.62 -15.22 -2.95
CA ARG A 18 -11.95 -16.34 -2.28
C ARG A 18 -11.76 -16.11 -0.78
N ALA A 19 -11.70 -14.86 -0.35
CA ALA A 19 -11.62 -14.46 1.06
C ALA A 19 -12.98 -14.23 1.71
N ASP A 20 -14.08 -14.50 0.99
CA ASP A 20 -15.45 -14.22 1.43
C ASP A 20 -15.71 -12.73 1.76
N LEU A 21 -14.98 -11.83 1.09
CA LEU A 21 -15.21 -10.38 1.16
C LEU A 21 -16.19 -9.97 0.05
N SER A 22 -17.23 -9.26 0.46
CA SER A 22 -18.29 -8.73 -0.38
C SER A 22 -18.43 -7.22 -0.21
N ASP A 23 -19.22 -6.58 -1.07
CA ASP A 23 -19.50 -5.15 -0.95
C ASP A 23 -20.25 -4.80 0.35
N ALA A 24 -20.96 -5.76 0.95
CA ALA A 24 -21.69 -5.56 2.21
C ALA A 24 -20.80 -5.58 3.45
N ASP A 25 -19.53 -5.97 3.30
CA ASP A 25 -18.54 -5.94 4.40
C ASP A 25 -17.88 -4.54 4.53
N PHE A 26 -18.25 -3.58 3.68
CA PHE A 26 -17.73 -2.20 3.67
C PHE A 26 -18.89 -1.22 3.84
N ASP A 27 -18.67 -0.18 4.63
CA ASP A 27 -19.68 0.87 4.85
C ASP A 27 -19.79 1.75 3.60
N GLU A 28 -18.66 1.96 2.92
CA GLU A 28 -18.58 2.75 1.70
C GLU A 28 -17.87 2.00 0.57
N LYS A 29 -18.35 2.20 -0.67
CA LYS A 29 -17.78 1.50 -1.85
C LYS A 29 -16.31 1.81 -2.07
N TRP A 30 -15.87 3.00 -1.67
CA TRP A 30 -14.47 3.42 -1.82
C TRP A 30 -13.53 2.70 -0.84
N GLU A 31 -14.03 2.26 0.32
CA GLU A 31 -13.24 1.51 1.30
C GLU A 31 -12.75 0.20 0.69
N LYS A 32 -13.60 -0.50 -0.06
CA LYS A 32 -13.22 -1.72 -0.76
C LYS A 32 -11.96 -1.55 -1.62
N ASP A 33 -11.93 -0.48 -2.42
CA ASP A 33 -10.81 -0.18 -3.32
C ASP A 33 -9.56 0.20 -2.52
N ALA A 34 -9.72 0.97 -1.44
CA ALA A 34 -8.65 1.36 -0.53
C ALA A 34 -8.02 0.15 0.19
N PHE A 35 -8.86 -0.74 0.72
CA PHE A 35 -8.42 -1.99 1.34
C PHE A 35 -7.70 -2.88 0.33
N ALA A 36 -8.24 -3.04 -0.89
CA ALA A 36 -7.56 -3.80 -1.92
C ALA A 36 -6.15 -3.25 -2.22
N TYR A 37 -6.01 -1.93 -2.28
CA TYR A 37 -4.72 -1.26 -2.47
C TYR A 37 -3.75 -1.48 -1.30
N ARG A 38 -4.25 -1.34 -0.07
CA ARG A 38 -3.48 -1.58 1.15
C ARG A 38 -2.92 -3.00 1.20
N ALA A 39 -3.71 -3.99 0.80
CA ALA A 39 -3.25 -5.38 0.72
C ALA A 39 -2.11 -5.54 -0.29
N ILE A 40 -2.22 -4.91 -1.46
CA ILE A 40 -1.18 -4.91 -2.49
C ILE A 40 0.11 -4.30 -1.94
N LEU A 41 0.06 -3.06 -1.44
CA LEU A 41 1.24 -2.37 -0.94
C LEU A 41 1.89 -3.10 0.21
N SER A 42 1.10 -3.61 1.16
CA SER A 42 1.60 -4.43 2.24
C SER A 42 2.31 -5.68 1.70
N ALA A 43 1.69 -6.43 0.79
CA ALA A 43 2.31 -7.61 0.20
C ALA A 43 3.60 -7.30 -0.56
N LEU A 44 3.66 -6.18 -1.29
CA LEU A 44 4.87 -5.73 -1.98
C LEU A 44 5.98 -5.34 -0.98
N ALA A 45 5.61 -4.63 0.09
CA ALA A 45 6.53 -4.24 1.16
C ALA A 45 7.15 -5.45 1.86
N HIS A 46 6.37 -6.54 2.02
CA HIS A 46 6.84 -7.80 2.61
C HIS A 46 7.92 -8.51 1.79
N LEU A 47 8.11 -8.15 0.51
CA LEU A 47 9.24 -8.65 -0.29
C LEU A 47 10.58 -8.04 0.14
N PHE A 48 10.53 -6.89 0.82
CA PHE A 48 11.71 -6.14 1.26
C PHE A 48 11.91 -6.25 2.77
N SER A 49 10.81 -6.27 3.53
CA SER A 49 10.80 -6.39 4.99
C SER A 49 9.69 -7.35 5.45
N PRO A 50 10.02 -8.55 5.96
CA PRO A 50 9.01 -9.51 6.42
C PRO A 50 8.12 -9.01 7.56
N LYS A 51 8.57 -7.99 8.30
CA LYS A 51 7.83 -7.34 9.38
C LYS A 51 7.15 -6.03 8.94
N ALA A 52 7.10 -5.76 7.63
CA ALA A 52 6.52 -4.52 7.11
C ALA A 52 5.07 -4.35 7.55
N ASN A 53 4.70 -3.14 7.97
CA ASN A 53 3.36 -2.86 8.49
C ASN A 53 2.83 -1.51 7.99
N ILE A 54 1.52 -1.39 7.88
CA ILE A 54 0.85 -0.11 7.59
C ILE A 54 0.21 0.38 8.87
N THR A 55 0.77 1.44 9.45
CA THR A 55 0.43 1.95 10.79
C THR A 55 -0.56 3.11 10.78
N SER A 56 -0.61 3.89 9.71
CA SER A 56 -1.68 4.87 9.46
C SER A 56 -2.24 4.73 8.06
N PHE A 57 -3.52 5.10 7.93
CA PHE A 57 -4.25 5.16 6.68
C PHE A 57 -5.23 6.34 6.76
N GLU A 58 -5.12 7.24 5.79
CA GLU A 58 -5.92 8.46 5.70
C GLU A 58 -6.53 8.55 4.30
N TYR A 59 -7.61 9.32 4.15
CA TYR A 59 -8.15 9.63 2.83
C TYR A 59 -8.44 11.11 2.70
N THR A 60 -8.50 11.57 1.47
CA THR A 60 -8.90 12.92 1.10
C THR A 60 -10.15 12.85 0.24
N LEU A 61 -11.16 13.66 0.58
CA LEU A 61 -12.37 13.81 -0.22
C LEU A 61 -12.17 14.81 -1.37
N ASP A 62 -13.00 14.70 -2.39
CA ASP A 62 -13.11 15.72 -3.44
C ASP A 62 -13.59 17.06 -2.86
N ASP A 63 -13.48 18.13 -3.65
CA ASP A 63 -13.90 19.48 -3.23
C ASP A 63 -15.38 19.57 -2.80
N GLN A 64 -16.18 18.54 -3.10
CA GLN A 64 -17.59 18.45 -2.73
C GLN A 64 -17.84 17.61 -1.46
N GLY A 65 -16.82 16.94 -0.91
CA GLY A 65 -16.92 16.06 0.25
C GLY A 65 -17.70 14.77 -0.01
N LYS A 66 -17.82 14.32 -1.27
CA LYS A 66 -18.69 13.20 -1.67
C LYS A 66 -17.95 11.93 -2.04
N GLU A 67 -16.78 12.07 -2.65
CA GLU A 67 -15.98 10.94 -3.10
C GLU A 67 -14.58 11.07 -2.54
N ALA A 68 -14.05 9.99 -1.98
CA ALA A 68 -12.64 9.93 -1.66
C ALA A 68 -11.84 9.89 -2.99
N VAL A 69 -10.83 10.75 -3.09
CA VAL A 69 -9.96 10.94 -4.27
C VAL A 69 -8.47 10.80 -3.96
N GLY A 70 -8.10 10.79 -2.67
CA GLY A 70 -6.73 10.56 -2.23
C GLY A 70 -6.63 9.57 -1.09
N LEU A 71 -5.53 8.81 -1.01
CA LEU A 71 -5.24 7.89 0.09
C LEU A 71 -3.81 8.11 0.60
N GLY A 72 -3.68 8.40 1.89
CA GLY A 72 -2.39 8.50 2.58
C GLY A 72 -2.07 7.23 3.36
N ILE A 73 -0.86 6.71 3.18
CA ILE A 73 -0.43 5.43 3.76
C ILE A 73 0.90 5.62 4.47
N VAL A 74 0.93 5.33 5.77
CA VAL A 74 2.19 5.21 6.51
C VAL A 74 2.62 3.75 6.51
N LEU A 75 3.69 3.44 5.78
CA LEU A 75 4.30 2.13 5.65
C LEU A 75 5.62 2.08 6.42
N GLU A 76 5.68 1.23 7.41
CA GLU A 76 6.88 0.94 8.19
C GLU A 76 7.53 -0.33 7.64
N LEU A 77 8.81 -0.23 7.26
CA LEU A 77 9.64 -1.36 6.87
C LEU A 77 10.56 -1.69 8.03
N THR A 78 10.07 -2.51 8.96
CA THR A 78 10.81 -2.84 10.18
C THR A 78 11.86 -3.92 9.93
N GLU A 79 13.12 -3.58 10.17
CA GLU A 79 14.26 -4.48 9.98
C GLU A 79 14.98 -4.78 11.31
N GLY A 80 15.74 -5.87 11.32
CA GLY A 80 16.63 -6.20 12.44
C GLY A 80 16.11 -7.21 13.47
N GLU A 81 17.04 -7.61 14.33
CA GLU A 81 16.91 -8.58 15.41
C GLU A 81 16.94 -7.90 16.79
N GLU A 82 16.50 -8.59 17.84
CA GLU A 82 16.40 -8.01 19.21
C GLU A 82 17.74 -7.47 19.74
N ASP A 83 18.87 -8.06 19.32
CA ASP A 83 20.22 -7.69 19.76
C ASP A 83 20.91 -6.65 18.86
N ASP A 84 20.28 -6.23 17.76
CA ASP A 84 20.86 -5.23 16.86
C ASP A 84 20.88 -3.84 17.50
N SER A 85 21.96 -3.09 17.26
CA SER A 85 22.02 -1.69 17.68
C SER A 85 20.99 -0.84 16.91
N LEU A 86 20.43 0.19 17.55
CA LEU A 86 19.47 1.10 16.91
C LEU A 86 19.99 1.72 15.60
N ALA A 87 21.28 2.04 15.52
CA ALA A 87 21.88 2.58 14.30
C ALA A 87 21.87 1.56 13.15
N LEU A 88 22.19 0.31 13.46
CA LEU A 88 22.17 -0.79 12.49
C LEU A 88 20.75 -1.09 11.99
N VAL A 89 19.75 -1.03 12.89
CA VAL A 89 18.34 -1.16 12.52
C VAL A 89 17.95 -0.05 11.55
N ALA A 90 18.19 1.21 11.92
CA ALA A 90 17.84 2.37 11.09
C ALA A 90 18.49 2.32 9.69
N ASP A 91 19.75 1.89 9.59
CA ASP A 91 20.44 1.75 8.29
C ASP A 91 19.78 0.67 7.40
N ARG A 92 19.37 -0.46 7.98
CA ARG A 92 18.68 -1.53 7.24
C ARG A 92 17.27 -1.11 6.81
N GLU A 93 16.52 -0.45 7.69
CA GLU A 93 15.20 0.09 7.38
C GLU A 93 15.27 1.13 6.26
N LEU A 94 16.31 1.98 6.28
CA LEU A 94 16.61 2.94 5.23
C LEU A 94 16.93 2.26 3.88
N GLU A 95 17.77 1.23 3.88
CA GLU A 95 18.11 0.46 2.68
C GLU A 95 16.86 -0.25 2.10
N ALA A 96 16.09 -0.92 2.96
CA ALA A 96 14.85 -1.58 2.57
C ALA A 96 13.85 -0.59 1.95
N SER A 97 13.72 0.60 2.53
CA SER A 97 12.89 1.69 2.02
C SER A 97 13.32 2.15 0.63
N GLN A 98 14.61 2.42 0.43
CA GLN A 98 15.12 2.84 -0.87
C GLN A 98 14.90 1.76 -1.95
N ARG A 99 15.17 0.50 -1.61
CA ARG A 99 14.96 -0.64 -2.53
C ARG A 99 13.49 -0.82 -2.87
N PHE A 100 12.60 -0.73 -1.89
CA PHE A 100 11.15 -0.79 -2.09
C PHE A 100 10.67 0.32 -3.03
N ARG A 101 11.14 1.56 -2.82
CA ARG A 101 10.79 2.71 -3.66
C ARG A 101 11.21 2.51 -5.11
N GLU A 102 12.47 2.13 -5.33
CA GLU A 102 13.00 1.86 -6.66
C GLU A 102 12.26 0.71 -7.35
N PHE A 103 11.91 -0.34 -6.59
CA PHE A 103 11.12 -1.44 -7.10
C PHE A 103 9.71 -1.00 -7.53
N LEU A 104 9.00 -0.22 -6.71
CA LEU A 104 7.67 0.28 -7.05
C LEU A 104 7.68 1.13 -8.33
N LYS A 105 8.64 2.07 -8.46
CA LYS A 105 8.77 2.90 -9.66
C LYS A 105 8.94 2.06 -10.93
N ARG A 106 9.72 0.98 -10.86
CA ARG A 106 9.96 0.06 -11.99
C ARG A 106 8.78 -0.87 -12.26
N ASN A 107 7.99 -1.20 -11.23
CA ASN A 107 6.94 -2.21 -11.27
C ASN A 107 5.55 -1.65 -11.00
N VAL A 108 5.28 -0.41 -11.40
CA VAL A 108 3.96 0.26 -11.23
C VAL A 108 2.78 -0.58 -11.73
N GLY A 109 3.00 -1.44 -12.73
CA GLY A 109 1.99 -2.37 -13.27
C GLY A 109 1.48 -3.41 -12.28
N LEU A 110 2.18 -3.65 -11.16
CA LEU A 110 1.72 -4.51 -10.07
C LEU A 110 0.50 -3.94 -9.34
N ILE A 111 0.33 -2.63 -9.41
CA ILE A 111 -0.85 -1.95 -8.91
C ILE A 111 -1.88 -1.84 -10.05
N PRO A 112 -3.09 -2.40 -9.90
CA PRO A 112 -4.13 -2.34 -10.92
C PRO A 112 -4.43 -0.91 -11.36
N SER A 113 -4.52 -0.72 -12.68
CA SER A 113 -4.67 0.61 -13.28
C SER A 113 -5.92 1.33 -12.79
N ASN A 114 -7.04 0.63 -12.63
CA ASN A 114 -8.29 1.20 -12.12
C ASN A 114 -8.16 1.81 -10.72
N LEU A 115 -7.21 1.33 -9.91
CA LEU A 115 -6.94 1.93 -8.61
C LEU A 115 -5.99 3.12 -8.72
N ARG A 116 -5.00 3.07 -9.62
CA ARG A 116 -4.12 4.22 -9.90
C ARG A 116 -4.84 5.38 -10.58
N ASP A 117 -5.79 5.07 -11.46
CA ASP A 117 -6.62 6.07 -12.17
C ASP A 117 -7.58 6.81 -11.23
N LYS A 118 -7.94 6.18 -10.11
CA LYS A 118 -8.97 6.68 -9.19
C LYS A 118 -8.40 7.53 -8.05
N TRP A 119 -7.14 7.32 -7.68
CA TRP A 119 -6.60 7.81 -6.42
C TRP A 119 -5.25 8.51 -6.60
N ILE A 120 -5.08 9.66 -5.95
CA ILE A 120 -3.77 10.21 -5.65
C ILE A 120 -3.30 9.53 -4.36
N MET A 121 -2.20 8.78 -4.40
CA MET A 121 -1.74 8.07 -3.21
C MET A 121 -0.38 8.55 -2.77
N ASP A 122 -0.25 8.83 -1.48
CA ASP A 122 1.03 9.07 -0.85
C ASP A 122 1.42 7.87 0.04
N ILE A 123 2.69 7.45 -0.06
CA ILE A 123 3.27 6.41 0.78
C ILE A 123 4.42 7.04 1.54
N THR A 124 4.27 7.21 2.84
CA THR A 124 5.30 7.71 3.74
C THR A 124 5.86 6.61 4.59
N ASN A 125 7.16 6.68 4.88
CA ASN A 125 7.83 5.74 5.75
C ASN A 125 8.25 6.45 7.03
N ALA A 126 7.99 5.85 8.20
CA ALA A 126 8.27 6.46 9.50
C ALA A 126 9.76 6.77 9.75
N VAL A 127 10.67 6.09 9.04
CA VAL A 127 12.12 6.15 9.26
C VAL A 127 12.82 7.14 8.32
N MET A 128 12.15 7.59 7.25
CA MET A 128 12.69 8.53 6.26
C MET A 128 11.83 9.79 6.14
N GLN A 129 12.47 10.96 5.97
CA GLN A 129 11.74 12.15 5.50
C GLN A 129 11.40 12.01 4.01
N GLY A 130 10.13 12.24 3.68
CA GLY A 130 9.58 12.21 2.33
C GLY A 130 8.81 10.92 2.00
N GLY A 131 7.91 11.00 1.03
CA GLY A 131 7.04 9.91 0.60
C GLY A 131 7.25 9.53 -0.87
N LEU A 132 6.44 8.59 -1.37
CA LEU A 132 6.19 8.42 -2.79
C LEU A 132 4.79 8.93 -3.09
N ILE A 133 4.61 9.59 -4.22
CA ILE A 133 3.28 9.78 -4.79
C ILE A 133 3.08 8.80 -5.92
N ILE A 134 1.96 8.11 -5.89
CA ILE A 134 1.46 7.26 -6.96
C ILE A 134 0.22 7.96 -7.49
N THR A 135 0.34 8.53 -8.67
CA THR A 135 -0.78 9.11 -9.39
C THR A 135 -1.21 8.17 -10.51
N ARG A 136 -2.21 8.62 -11.25
CA ARG A 136 -2.62 7.99 -12.50
C ARG A 136 -1.46 7.77 -13.48
N ASP A 137 -0.61 8.79 -13.62
CA ASP A 137 0.34 8.89 -14.73
C ASP A 137 1.80 8.66 -14.30
N GLU A 138 2.12 8.76 -13.01
CA GLU A 138 3.48 8.63 -12.50
C GLU A 138 3.59 8.03 -11.10
N ILE A 139 4.74 7.39 -10.82
CA ILE A 139 5.24 7.18 -9.46
C ILE A 139 6.51 8.00 -9.33
N ARG A 140 6.57 8.89 -8.34
CA ARG A 140 7.78 9.68 -8.05
C ARG A 140 7.93 9.93 -6.56
N ASP A 141 9.11 10.39 -6.15
CA ASP A 141 9.31 10.84 -4.79
C ASP A 141 8.56 12.16 -4.54
N LEU A 142 8.06 12.30 -3.31
CA LEU A 142 7.55 13.54 -2.75
C LEU A 142 8.71 14.30 -2.10
N THR A 143 8.80 15.59 -2.42
CA THR A 143 9.59 16.52 -1.62
C THR A 143 8.92 16.75 -0.27
N SER A 144 9.69 17.15 0.75
CA SER A 144 9.14 17.47 2.07
C SER A 144 8.04 18.54 2.03
N LEU A 145 8.15 19.51 1.11
CA LEU A 145 7.13 20.54 0.92
C LEU A 145 5.84 19.98 0.30
N GLU A 146 5.95 19.08 -0.68
CA GLU A 146 4.75 18.45 -1.26
C GLU A 146 4.04 17.56 -0.24
N TRP A 147 4.82 16.88 0.61
CA TRP A 147 4.29 16.11 1.73
C TRP A 147 3.45 16.98 2.67
N GLU A 148 3.99 18.11 3.13
CA GLU A 148 3.28 19.04 4.01
C GLU A 148 2.00 19.63 3.39
N ASN A 149 1.90 19.65 2.06
CA ASN A 149 0.73 20.18 1.35
C ASN A 149 -0.31 19.10 0.99
N LEU A 150 0.00 17.81 1.18
CA LEU A 150 -0.88 16.69 0.86
C LEU A 150 -1.68 16.19 2.06
N THR A 151 -1.25 16.47 3.29
CA THR A 151 -1.93 16.00 4.50
C THR A 151 -3.33 16.62 4.63
N SER A 152 -4.34 15.76 4.59
CA SER A 152 -5.73 16.07 4.93
C SER A 152 -5.87 16.27 6.45
N ASP A 153 -6.70 17.22 6.88
CA ASP A 153 -7.03 17.44 8.30
C ASP A 153 -7.89 16.30 8.91
N GLU A 154 -8.33 15.33 8.09
CA GLU A 154 -9.22 14.25 8.51
C GLU A 154 -8.49 12.90 8.59
N ILE A 155 -8.01 12.57 9.80
CA ILE A 155 -7.62 11.21 10.15
C ILE A 155 -8.90 10.43 10.43
N VAL A 156 -9.23 9.47 9.56
CA VAL A 156 -10.33 8.55 9.85
C VAL A 156 -9.77 7.34 10.59
N PRO A 157 -10.15 7.15 11.87
CA PRO A 157 -9.74 5.96 12.61
C PRO A 157 -10.29 4.73 11.91
N TRP A 158 -9.59 3.60 12.07
CA TRP A 158 -10.02 2.30 11.56
C TRP A 158 -11.53 2.13 11.74
N GLY A 159 -12.23 1.72 10.68
CA GLY A 159 -13.59 1.21 10.83
C GLY A 159 -13.62 0.18 11.96
N ASN A 160 -14.63 0.26 12.83
CA ASN A 160 -14.81 -0.60 14.00
C ASN A 160 -15.25 -2.01 13.58
N GLY A 161 -14.52 -2.62 12.63
CA GLY A 161 -14.86 -3.87 11.99
C GLY A 161 -15.13 -4.94 13.04
N GLN A 162 -16.21 -5.70 12.85
CA GLN A 162 -16.48 -6.88 13.65
C GLN A 162 -15.33 -7.89 13.46
N SER A 163 -15.07 -8.78 14.42
CA SER A 163 -13.93 -9.72 14.32
C SER A 163 -13.94 -10.56 13.04
N THR A 164 -15.13 -10.86 12.52
CA THR A 164 -15.36 -11.57 11.25
C THR A 164 -14.86 -10.80 10.03
N PHE A 165 -14.98 -9.47 10.01
CA PHE A 165 -14.39 -8.64 8.96
C PHE A 165 -12.87 -8.78 8.98
N PHE A 166 -12.24 -8.70 10.15
CA PHE A 166 -10.78 -8.79 10.27
C PHE A 166 -10.23 -10.14 9.84
N ASP A 167 -10.95 -11.24 10.08
CA ASP A 167 -10.52 -12.57 9.65
C ASP A 167 -10.60 -12.72 8.12
N LYS A 168 -11.70 -12.26 7.50
CA LYS A 168 -11.84 -12.19 6.03
C LYS A 168 -10.77 -11.31 5.40
N TRP A 169 -10.52 -10.15 6.01
CA TRP A 169 -9.48 -9.22 5.59
C TRP A 169 -8.09 -9.84 5.63
N ARG A 170 -7.70 -10.52 6.73
CA ARG A 170 -6.42 -11.22 6.82
C ARG A 170 -6.29 -12.32 5.77
N ALA A 171 -7.35 -13.09 5.53
CA ALA A 171 -7.37 -14.11 4.48
C ALA A 171 -7.12 -13.49 3.10
N PHE A 172 -7.75 -12.35 2.81
CA PHE A 172 -7.50 -11.60 1.58
C PHE A 172 -6.06 -11.08 1.47
N GLN A 173 -5.50 -10.50 2.55
CA GLN A 173 -4.10 -10.06 2.56
C GLN A 173 -3.14 -11.21 2.27
N GLN A 174 -3.39 -12.40 2.82
CA GLN A 174 -2.59 -13.59 2.57
C GLN A 174 -2.67 -14.02 1.10
N LEU A 175 -3.88 -14.05 0.51
CA LEU A 175 -4.07 -14.38 -0.91
C LEU A 175 -3.35 -13.40 -1.84
N VAL A 176 -3.42 -12.10 -1.54
CA VAL A 176 -2.71 -11.06 -2.30
C VAL A 176 -1.19 -11.26 -2.20
N ARG A 177 -0.68 -11.62 -1.02
CA ARG A 177 0.75 -11.92 -0.81
C ARG A 177 1.21 -13.12 -1.64
N GLU A 178 0.44 -14.20 -1.63
CA GLU A 178 0.74 -15.40 -2.43
C GLU A 178 0.77 -15.07 -3.92
N GLU A 179 -0.22 -14.31 -4.39
CA GLU A 179 -0.33 -13.94 -5.79
C GLU A 179 0.82 -13.05 -6.26
N ILE A 180 1.22 -12.06 -5.45
CA ILE A 180 2.38 -11.20 -5.72
C ILE A 180 3.68 -12.00 -5.72
N THR A 181 3.88 -12.88 -4.74
CA THR A 181 5.08 -13.72 -4.64
C THR A 181 5.23 -14.59 -5.88
N LEU A 182 4.15 -15.24 -6.32
CA LEU A 182 4.14 -16.07 -7.53
C LEU A 182 4.44 -15.29 -8.81
N ARG A 183 4.09 -14.00 -8.87
CA ARG A 183 4.34 -13.14 -10.02
C ARG A 183 5.77 -12.64 -10.04
N VAL A 184 6.33 -12.25 -8.91
CA VAL A 184 7.71 -11.76 -8.81
C VAL A 184 8.74 -12.87 -9.07
N GLN A 185 8.41 -14.14 -8.81
CA GLN A 185 9.30 -15.28 -9.05
C GLN A 185 9.35 -15.78 -10.51
N LYS A 186 8.50 -15.28 -11.42
CA LYS A 186 8.38 -15.73 -12.82
C LYS A 186 9.07 -14.78 -13.78
#